data_AF-A0A7J7G647-F1
#
_entry.id   AF-A0A7J7G647-F1
#
_cell.length_a   1.000
_cell.length_b   1.000
_cell.length_c   1.000
_cell.angle_alpha   90.00
_cell.angle_beta   90.00
_cell.angle_gamma   90.00
#
_symmetry.space_group_name_H-M   'P 1'
#
loop_
_entity.id
_entity.type
_entity.pdbx_description
1 polymer ?
#
loop_
_entity_poly.entity_id
_entity_poly.type
_entity_poly.pdbx_seq_one_letter_code
_entity_poly.pdbx_strand_id
1 'polypeptide(L)'
;MAQYPMSPRHSRMLLTVIQIMGKVKIYGRANLVLGYTLAAAAALSLSNPFVMQFEGSHTDTNGLKKDESDSIDSKKRTDKEAKLRKKKLKESAKVSRAKFSNLSSDALTVAYALQCFELSGNSVEFCDDNALHLKTMEEMSKLRKQLLQLVFNQSFCGLQQEFSWTHGTAEDVERAWRVSSNKYPLLLNEEELLGQVICASWADRVAKHVRRVLASEGDIKVNASRYQAWMVKEPVFLHRRSSVAKSAPEFLVYSELLYTKRPYIHGATSVKSDWLVKYAGSLCTFSAPLTDPKPYYDPLTDQLFCWVIPTFGPHLWQFPLHGIPIKDDVHRVAVFAFSLLEGHVLPCLRSVRKFMAASPGSILRLEASGHRRVGNLLTS
;
A
#
# COMPACT_ATOMS: atom_id res chain seq x y z
N MET A 1 6.09 0.62 -18.83
CA MET A 1 6.60 -0.46 -17.93
C MET A 1 7.78 -1.22 -18.53
N ALA A 2 7.71 -1.71 -19.77
CA ALA A 2 8.78 -2.50 -20.42
C ALA A 2 10.13 -1.76 -20.58
N GLN A 3 10.13 -0.43 -20.47
CA GLN A 3 11.33 0.39 -20.56
C GLN A 3 12.18 0.35 -19.29
N TYR A 4 11.60 0.01 -18.12
CA TYR A 4 12.35 -0.12 -16.88
C TYR A 4 12.96 -1.52 -16.80
N PRO A 5 14.29 -1.66 -16.59
CA PRO A 5 14.97 -2.97 -16.44
C PRO A 5 14.70 -3.58 -15.06
N MET A 6 13.43 -3.74 -14.73
CA MET A 6 12.93 -4.16 -13.42
C MET A 6 11.69 -5.04 -13.55
N SER A 7 11.29 -5.68 -12.46
CA SER A 7 10.02 -6.40 -12.45
C SER A 7 8.85 -5.44 -12.69
N PRO A 8 7.80 -5.87 -13.43
CA PRO A 8 6.66 -5.02 -13.78
C PRO A 8 5.98 -4.33 -12.57
N ARG A 9 6.03 -4.95 -11.39
CA ARG A 9 5.47 -4.38 -10.14
C ARG A 9 6.22 -3.13 -9.70
N HIS A 10 7.55 -3.17 -9.71
CA HIS A 10 8.38 -2.02 -9.35
C HIS A 10 8.26 -0.92 -10.41
N SER A 11 8.22 -1.27 -11.69
CA SER A 11 7.97 -0.31 -12.77
C SER A 11 6.60 0.37 -12.60
N ARG A 12 5.56 -0.40 -12.25
CA ARG A 12 4.23 0.15 -11.92
C ARG A 12 4.26 1.08 -10.72
N MET A 13 5.12 0.80 -9.73
CA MET A 13 5.25 1.59 -8.51
C MET A 13 5.73 3.01 -8.85
N LEU A 14 6.82 3.08 -9.63
CA LEU A 14 7.41 4.35 -10.06
C LEU A 14 6.46 5.14 -10.96
N LEU A 15 5.82 4.48 -11.93
CA LEU A 15 4.88 5.17 -12.81
C LEU A 15 3.64 5.67 -12.06
N THR A 16 3.17 4.92 -11.07
CA THR A 16 1.99 5.33 -10.27
C THR A 16 2.29 6.57 -9.42
N VAL A 17 3.47 6.66 -8.80
CA VAL A 17 3.82 7.88 -8.04
C VAL A 17 3.93 9.09 -8.95
N ILE A 18 4.51 8.93 -10.15
CA ILE A 18 4.62 10.01 -11.13
C ILE A 18 3.23 10.48 -11.56
N GLN A 19 2.30 9.56 -11.88
CA GLN A 19 0.93 9.91 -12.24
C GLN A 19 0.17 10.62 -11.11
N ILE A 20 0.29 10.14 -9.86
CA ILE A 20 -0.38 10.78 -8.72
C ILE A 20 0.17 12.19 -8.52
N MET A 21 1.50 12.35 -8.54
CA MET A 21 2.15 13.65 -8.33
C MET A 21 1.98 14.60 -9.53
N GLY A 22 1.82 14.10 -10.75
CA GLY A 22 1.53 14.90 -11.94
C GLY A 22 0.17 15.59 -11.87
N LYS A 23 -0.80 15.01 -11.15
CA LYS A 23 -2.12 15.64 -10.91
C LYS A 23 -2.08 16.77 -9.88
N VAL A 24 -1.08 16.78 -9.01
CA VAL A 24 -0.91 17.82 -7.98
C VAL A 24 0.07 18.85 -8.52
N LYS A 25 -0.43 19.99 -9.03
CA LYS A 25 0.40 20.97 -9.75
C LYS A 25 1.62 21.46 -8.98
N ILE A 26 1.51 21.66 -7.66
CA ILE A 26 2.61 22.12 -6.81
C ILE A 26 2.51 21.43 -5.45
N TYR A 27 3.47 20.55 -5.13
CA TYR A 27 3.62 19.98 -3.79
C TYR A 27 5.07 20.12 -3.34
N GLY A 28 5.33 21.00 -2.38
CA GLY A 28 6.70 21.36 -1.97
C GLY A 28 7.55 20.21 -1.43
N ARG A 29 6.94 19.07 -1.11
CA ARG A 29 7.61 17.85 -0.62
C ARG A 29 7.55 16.67 -1.61
N ALA A 30 7.20 16.91 -2.87
CA ALA A 30 7.08 15.85 -3.89
C ALA A 30 8.39 15.08 -4.07
N ASN A 31 9.52 15.76 -4.06
CA ASN A 31 10.85 15.15 -4.18
C ASN A 31 11.19 14.21 -3.01
N LEU A 32 10.74 14.53 -1.79
CA LEU A 32 10.87 13.63 -0.65
C LEU A 32 10.04 12.35 -0.83
N VAL A 33 8.79 12.50 -1.30
CA VAL A 33 7.91 11.35 -1.57
C VAL A 33 8.47 10.46 -2.67
N LEU A 34 9.06 11.04 -3.72
CA LEU A 34 9.77 10.26 -4.74
C LEU A 34 10.97 9.52 -4.14
N GLY A 35 11.82 10.20 -3.35
CA GLY A 35 12.95 9.56 -2.65
C GLY A 35 12.51 8.36 -1.80
N TYR A 36 11.42 8.52 -1.04
CA TYR A 36 10.82 7.43 -0.27
C TYR A 36 10.21 6.33 -1.12
N THR A 37 9.62 6.65 -2.27
CA THR A 37 9.11 5.65 -3.22
C THR A 37 10.26 4.80 -3.77
N LEU A 38 11.37 5.42 -4.14
CA LEU A 38 12.57 4.73 -4.64
C LEU A 38 13.17 3.83 -3.56
N ALA A 39 13.25 4.33 -2.32
CA ALA A 39 13.72 3.54 -1.18
C ALA A 39 12.79 2.37 -0.83
N ALA A 40 11.47 2.57 -0.88
CA ALA A 40 10.50 1.51 -0.68
C ALA A 40 10.55 0.47 -1.81
N ALA A 41 10.75 0.88 -3.06
CA ALA A 41 10.95 -0.03 -4.18
C ALA A 41 12.23 -0.88 -4.00
N ALA A 42 13.33 -0.27 -3.56
CA ALA A 42 14.56 -0.99 -3.23
C ALA A 42 14.36 -1.97 -2.06
N ALA A 43 13.63 -1.55 -1.02
CA ALA A 43 13.30 -2.37 0.13
C ALA A 43 12.41 -3.59 -0.21
N LEU A 44 11.54 -3.46 -1.21
CA LEU A 44 10.67 -4.54 -1.70
C LEU A 44 11.36 -5.45 -2.73
N SER A 45 12.48 -5.00 -3.30
CA SER A 45 13.29 -5.77 -4.26
C SER A 45 14.31 -6.68 -3.59
N LEU A 46 14.77 -6.31 -2.40
CA LEU A 46 15.84 -6.99 -1.67
C LEU A 46 15.32 -7.65 -0.39
N SER A 47 16.15 -8.49 0.22
CA SER A 47 15.81 -9.15 1.50
C SER A 47 15.68 -8.14 2.63
N ASN A 48 14.88 -8.48 3.65
CA ASN A 48 14.71 -7.60 4.81
C ASN A 48 16.07 -7.38 5.51
N PRO A 49 16.55 -6.13 5.69
CA PRO A 49 17.89 -5.89 6.20
C PRO A 49 17.98 -6.09 7.72
N PHE A 50 16.85 -6.15 8.43
CA PHE A 50 16.86 -6.44 9.86
C PHE A 50 17.18 -7.90 10.09
N VAL A 51 18.22 -8.18 10.88
CA VAL A 51 18.71 -9.55 11.10
C VAL A 51 17.62 -10.40 11.76
N MET A 52 16.93 -11.21 10.96
CA MET A 52 16.00 -12.21 11.43
C MET A 52 16.79 -13.47 11.77
N GLN A 53 17.21 -13.61 13.03
CA GLN A 53 17.57 -14.94 13.54
C GLN A 53 16.28 -15.78 13.53
N PHE A 54 16.08 -16.52 12.44
CA PHE A 54 15.12 -17.62 12.40
C PHE A 54 15.56 -18.62 13.47
N GLU A 55 14.66 -18.93 14.40
CA GLU A 55 14.79 -20.10 15.27
C GLU A 55 14.68 -21.34 14.37
N GLY A 56 15.80 -21.78 13.79
CA GLY A 56 15.78 -22.88 12.84
C GLY A 56 17.08 -23.18 12.10
N SER A 57 18.26 -22.90 12.65
CA SER A 57 19.44 -23.68 12.26
C SER A 57 19.45 -24.97 13.09
N HIS A 58 18.64 -25.96 12.69
CA HIS A 58 19.13 -27.33 12.81
C HIS A 58 20.25 -27.44 11.78
N THR A 59 21.44 -26.98 12.15
CA THR A 59 22.63 -27.58 11.58
C THR A 59 22.60 -29.00 12.11
N ASP A 60 22.23 -29.94 11.25
CA ASP A 60 22.61 -31.33 11.40
C ASP A 60 24.14 -31.35 11.51
N THR A 61 24.64 -31.25 12.74
CA THR A 61 26.01 -31.68 13.07
C THR A 61 26.01 -33.20 13.01
N ASN A 62 25.98 -33.71 11.78
CA ASN A 62 26.35 -35.07 11.47
C ASN A 62 27.82 -35.03 11.07
N GLY A 63 28.69 -35.49 11.98
CA GLY A 63 30.10 -35.73 11.70
C GLY A 63 31.05 -35.18 12.76
N LEU A 64 31.29 -35.97 13.81
CA LEU A 64 32.61 -36.41 14.31
C LEU A 64 32.52 -36.73 15.80
N LYS A 65 32.49 -38.04 16.09
CA LYS A 65 32.87 -38.56 17.41
C LYS A 65 34.34 -38.20 17.64
N LYS A 66 34.64 -37.47 18.70
CA LYS A 66 35.94 -37.49 19.38
C LYS A 66 35.78 -37.05 20.83
N ASP A 67 35.84 -38.05 21.69
CA ASP A 67 36.47 -38.17 23.01
C ASP A 67 36.15 -37.20 24.15
N GLU A 68 36.11 -37.81 25.32
CA GLU A 68 35.49 -37.39 26.58
C GLU A 68 36.29 -36.34 27.38
N SER A 69 35.58 -35.75 28.35
CA SER A 69 36.06 -35.10 29.60
C SER A 69 35.89 -33.58 29.76
N ASP A 70 34.87 -32.96 29.15
CA ASP A 70 34.38 -31.65 29.64
C ASP A 70 33.09 -31.81 30.45
N SER A 71 33.15 -31.36 31.71
CA SER A 71 32.07 -31.44 32.71
C SER A 71 30.70 -31.03 32.14
N ILE A 72 29.66 -31.83 32.37
CA ILE A 72 28.28 -31.56 31.94
C ILE A 72 27.77 -30.18 32.43
N ASP A 73 28.34 -29.67 33.53
CA ASP A 73 28.02 -28.36 34.09
C ASP A 73 28.67 -27.17 33.36
N SER A 74 29.87 -27.30 32.78
CA SER A 74 30.49 -26.22 31.99
C SER A 74 29.76 -25.98 30.67
N LYS A 75 29.28 -27.06 30.02
CA LYS A 75 28.43 -26.99 28.81
C LYS A 75 27.05 -26.36 29.09
N LYS A 76 26.42 -26.69 30.22
CA LYS A 76 25.16 -26.06 30.66
C LYS A 76 25.30 -24.58 31.02
N ARG A 77 26.44 -24.16 31.59
CA ARG A 77 26.71 -22.75 31.91
C ARG A 77 26.95 -21.92 30.66
N THR A 78 27.78 -22.39 29.73
CA THR A 78 28.03 -21.73 28.45
C THR A 78 26.76 -21.62 27.58
N ASP A 79 25.91 -22.65 27.57
CA ASP A 79 24.60 -22.60 26.89
C ASP A 79 23.63 -21.58 27.53
N LYS A 80 23.65 -21.43 28.85
CA LYS A 80 22.83 -20.43 29.56
C LYS A 80 23.32 -19.01 29.27
N GLU A 81 24.64 -18.78 29.27
CA GLU A 81 25.22 -17.48 28.91
C GLU A 81 24.99 -17.13 27.44
N ALA A 82 25.13 -18.09 26.52
CA ALA A 82 24.83 -17.91 25.11
C ALA A 82 23.34 -17.58 24.88
N LYS A 83 22.43 -18.26 25.60
CA LYS A 83 20.98 -17.93 25.57
C LYS A 83 20.69 -16.54 26.11
N LEU A 84 21.36 -16.12 27.18
CA LEU A 84 21.19 -14.78 27.75
C LEU A 84 21.70 -13.70 26.80
N ARG A 85 22.87 -13.90 26.16
CA ARG A 85 23.40 -13.01 25.12
C ARG A 85 22.46 -12.90 23.93
N LYS A 86 21.94 -14.04 23.42
CA LYS A 86 20.94 -14.07 22.35
C LYS A 86 19.66 -13.32 22.73
N LYS A 87 19.19 -13.44 23.99
CA LYS A 87 18.02 -12.71 24.49
C LYS A 87 18.26 -11.20 24.51
N LYS A 88 19.41 -10.74 25.02
CA LYS A 88 19.80 -9.31 25.02
C LYS A 88 19.92 -8.74 23.61
N LEU A 89 20.50 -9.51 22.68
CA LEU A 89 20.58 -9.14 21.25
C LEU A 89 19.18 -9.05 20.62
N LYS A 90 18.26 -9.96 20.95
CA LYS A 90 16.87 -9.94 20.47
C LYS A 90 16.08 -8.74 21.02
N GLU A 91 16.34 -8.36 22.26
CA GLU A 91 15.71 -7.19 22.90
C GLU A 91 16.25 -5.87 22.34
N SER A 92 17.56 -5.73 22.21
CA SER A 92 18.18 -4.56 21.57
C SER A 92 17.73 -4.39 20.11
N ALA A 93 17.70 -5.48 19.32
CA ALA A 93 17.18 -5.46 17.95
C ALA A 93 15.68 -5.09 17.88
N LYS A 94 14.91 -5.39 18.93
CA LYS A 94 13.49 -5.00 19.01
C LYS A 94 13.35 -3.50 19.29
N VAL A 95 14.20 -2.95 20.16
CA VAL A 95 14.23 -1.52 20.48
C VAL A 95 14.70 -0.71 19.27
N SER A 96 15.77 -1.15 18.59
CA SER A 96 16.26 -0.49 17.39
C SER A 96 15.20 -0.50 16.28
N ARG A 97 14.54 -1.64 16.03
CA ARG A 97 13.46 -1.71 15.03
C ARG A 97 12.26 -0.83 15.39
N ALA A 98 11.94 -0.67 16.67
CA ALA A 98 10.87 0.22 17.11
C ALA A 98 11.17 1.70 16.81
N LYS A 99 12.45 2.09 16.77
CA LYS A 99 12.88 3.45 16.36
C LYS A 99 12.46 3.78 14.93
N PHE A 100 12.50 2.78 14.04
CA PHE A 100 12.20 2.97 12.61
C PHE A 100 10.78 2.57 12.23
N SER A 101 9.99 2.02 13.16
CA SER A 101 8.73 1.35 12.82
C SER A 101 7.67 2.32 12.33
N ASN A 102 7.19 2.10 11.12
CA ASN A 102 5.98 2.71 10.58
C ASN A 102 4.81 1.72 10.69
N LEU A 103 3.73 2.09 11.37
CA LEU A 103 2.57 1.22 11.59
C LEU A 103 1.77 0.91 10.32
N SER A 104 1.97 1.69 9.26
CA SER A 104 1.28 1.52 7.97
C SER A 104 2.02 0.57 7.05
N SER A 105 3.36 0.47 7.09
CA SER A 105 4.12 -0.32 6.11
C SER A 105 5.49 -0.78 6.61
N ASP A 106 5.79 -2.06 6.36
CA ASP A 106 7.12 -2.64 6.53
C ASP A 106 8.12 -2.06 5.53
N ALA A 107 7.70 -1.76 4.30
CA ALA A 107 8.58 -1.17 3.29
C ALA A 107 9.00 0.25 3.70
N LEU A 108 8.07 1.04 4.25
CA LEU A 108 8.36 2.38 4.76
C LEU A 108 9.22 2.38 6.03
N THR A 109 9.10 1.33 6.85
CA THR A 109 10.02 1.07 7.98
C THR A 109 11.45 0.87 7.49
N VAL A 110 11.64 0.04 6.46
CA VAL A 110 12.97 -0.20 5.87
C VAL A 110 13.49 1.04 5.14
N ALA A 111 12.63 1.76 4.41
CA ALA A 111 13.02 2.99 3.70
C ALA A 111 13.55 4.06 4.65
N TYR A 112 12.95 4.22 5.84
CA TYR A 112 13.44 5.16 6.84
C TYR A 112 14.76 4.69 7.49
N ALA A 113 14.92 3.39 7.74
CA ALA A 113 16.20 2.84 8.19
C ALA A 113 17.30 3.09 7.13
N LEU A 114 16.98 2.96 5.84
CA LEU A 114 17.89 3.26 4.73
C LEU A 114 18.28 4.74 4.68
N GLN A 115 17.33 5.64 4.89
CA GLN A 115 17.64 7.07 4.98
C GLN A 115 18.63 7.36 6.12
N CYS A 116 18.36 6.82 7.32
CA CYS A 116 19.23 7.00 8.48
C CYS A 116 20.62 6.40 8.25
N PHE A 117 20.71 5.26 7.55
CA PHE A 117 21.96 4.62 7.18
C PHE A 117 22.78 5.50 6.21
N GLU A 118 22.16 6.06 5.18
CA GLU A 118 22.87 6.94 4.23
C GLU A 118 23.28 8.28 4.83
N LEU A 119 22.60 8.72 5.89
CA LEU A 119 22.95 9.91 6.66
C LEU A 119 24.01 9.64 7.74
N SER A 120 24.25 8.38 8.06
CA SER A 120 25.26 8.02 9.06
C SER A 120 26.66 8.24 8.51
N GLY A 121 27.55 8.83 9.32
CA GLY A 121 28.95 9.03 8.94
C GLY A 121 29.74 7.72 8.90
N ASN A 122 29.34 6.72 9.70
CA ASN A 122 29.94 5.40 9.76
C ASN A 122 28.89 4.31 9.57
N SER A 123 28.83 3.77 8.35
CA SER A 123 27.86 2.75 7.93
C SER A 123 27.95 1.44 8.75
N VAL A 124 29.15 1.05 9.19
CA VAL A 124 29.36 -0.22 9.89
C VAL A 124 28.82 -0.14 11.31
N GLU A 125 29.23 0.89 12.06
CA GLU A 125 28.76 1.14 13.42
C GLU A 125 27.24 1.31 13.46
N PHE A 126 26.67 2.03 12.49
CA PHE A 126 25.21 2.17 12.39
C PHE A 126 24.50 0.82 12.21
N CYS A 127 25.06 -0.09 11.39
CA CYS A 127 24.47 -1.41 11.19
C CYS A 127 24.56 -2.27 12.46
N ASP A 128 25.68 -2.22 13.17
CA ASP A 128 25.89 -2.96 14.41
C ASP A 128 24.93 -2.48 15.52
N ASP A 129 24.82 -1.17 15.71
CA ASP A 129 23.94 -0.55 16.71
C ASP A 129 22.45 -0.85 16.47
N ASN A 130 22.05 -0.92 15.20
CA ASN A 130 20.65 -1.10 14.83
C ASN A 130 20.28 -2.55 14.47
N ALA A 131 21.23 -3.49 14.55
CA ALA A 131 21.07 -4.90 14.18
C ALA A 131 20.60 -5.09 12.71
N LEU A 132 21.29 -4.40 11.80
CA LEU A 132 21.05 -4.42 10.36
C LEU A 132 22.16 -5.19 9.61
N HIS A 133 21.82 -5.77 8.47
CA HIS A 133 22.77 -6.43 7.59
C HIS A 133 23.42 -5.43 6.62
N LEU A 134 24.71 -5.15 6.83
CA LEU A 134 25.47 -4.13 6.09
C LEU A 134 25.40 -4.30 4.57
N LYS A 135 25.68 -5.49 4.04
CA LYS A 135 25.69 -5.74 2.58
C LYS A 135 24.34 -5.43 1.95
N THR A 136 23.25 -5.82 2.62
CA THR A 136 21.89 -5.56 2.12
C THR A 136 21.58 -4.07 2.14
N MET A 137 22.02 -3.32 3.15
CA MET A 137 21.85 -1.86 3.20
C MET A 137 22.64 -1.14 2.10
N GLU A 138 23.88 -1.58 1.83
CA GLU A 138 24.69 -1.04 0.73
C GLU A 138 24.07 -1.33 -0.64
N GLU A 139 23.57 -2.55 -0.86
CA GLU A 139 22.85 -2.93 -2.07
C GLU A 139 21.57 -2.11 -2.23
N MET A 140 20.79 -1.90 -1.16
CA MET A 140 19.60 -1.04 -1.18
C MET A 140 19.94 0.41 -1.53
N SER A 141 21.03 0.96 -0.98
CA SER A 141 21.48 2.32 -1.31
C SER A 141 21.88 2.45 -2.78
N LYS A 142 22.65 1.48 -3.30
CA LYS A 142 23.03 1.42 -4.72
C LYS A 142 21.79 1.33 -5.61
N LEU A 143 20.85 0.43 -5.28
CA LEU A 143 19.63 0.25 -6.03
C LEU A 143 18.79 1.53 -6.03
N ARG A 144 18.57 2.17 -4.87
CA ARG A 144 17.83 3.46 -4.78
C ARG A 144 18.39 4.52 -5.74
N LYS A 145 19.71 4.68 -5.79
CA LYS A 145 20.39 5.64 -6.67
C LYS A 145 20.27 5.27 -8.16
N GLN A 146 20.36 3.98 -8.48
CA GLN A 146 20.12 3.48 -9.84
C GLN A 146 18.67 3.75 -10.28
N LEU A 147 17.69 3.51 -9.40
CA LEU A 147 16.28 3.79 -9.66
C LEU A 147 16.04 5.28 -9.89
N LEU A 148 16.70 6.15 -9.11
CA LEU A 148 16.63 7.59 -9.31
C LEU A 148 17.11 7.97 -10.71
N GLN A 149 18.29 7.49 -11.11
CA GLN A 149 18.83 7.75 -12.46
C GLN A 149 17.88 7.25 -13.56
N LEU A 150 17.28 6.07 -13.38
CA LEU A 150 16.34 5.53 -14.36
C LEU A 150 15.09 6.40 -14.55
N VAL A 151 14.50 6.93 -13.47
CA VAL A 151 13.32 7.81 -13.55
C VAL A 151 13.62 9.06 -14.38
N PHE A 152 14.78 9.69 -14.17
CA PHE A 152 15.15 10.91 -14.89
C PHE A 152 15.66 10.65 -16.31
N ASN A 153 16.39 9.55 -16.55
CA ASN A 153 16.91 9.22 -17.88
C ASN A 153 15.82 8.80 -18.87
N GLN A 154 14.71 8.22 -18.39
CA GLN A 154 13.62 7.75 -19.27
C GLN A 154 12.61 8.82 -19.67
N SER A 155 12.72 10.03 -19.12
CA SER A 155 11.80 11.14 -19.38
C SER A 155 11.90 11.74 -20.81
N PHE A 156 12.75 11.19 -21.69
CA PHE A 156 13.14 11.83 -22.95
C PHE A 156 12.43 11.35 -24.23
N CYS A 157 11.50 10.39 -24.17
CA CYS A 157 10.77 9.93 -25.36
C CYS A 157 9.40 10.65 -25.46
N GLY A 158 9.29 11.59 -26.40
CA GLY A 158 8.24 12.63 -26.51
C GLY A 158 6.77 12.20 -26.65
N LEU A 159 6.43 10.92 -26.49
CA LEU A 159 5.06 10.41 -26.51
C LEU A 159 4.47 10.18 -25.10
N GLN A 160 5.23 10.39 -24.02
CA GLN A 160 4.83 10.05 -22.64
C GLN A 160 5.00 11.20 -21.63
N GLN A 161 4.56 12.43 -21.97
CA GLN A 161 4.60 13.56 -21.02
C GLN A 161 3.90 13.26 -19.68
N GLU A 162 2.87 12.42 -19.66
CA GLU A 162 2.14 12.00 -18.44
C GLU A 162 3.02 11.27 -17.41
N PHE A 163 4.12 10.65 -17.85
CA PHE A 163 5.02 9.86 -17.00
C PHE A 163 6.38 10.52 -16.78
N SER A 164 6.50 11.81 -17.07
CA SER A 164 7.68 12.61 -16.75
C SER A 164 7.56 13.23 -15.36
N TRP A 165 8.68 13.27 -14.61
CA TRP A 165 8.69 13.94 -13.31
C TRP A 165 8.72 15.45 -13.49
N THR A 166 7.72 16.16 -12.94
CA THR A 166 7.54 17.61 -13.13
C THR A 166 7.99 18.46 -11.94
N HIS A 167 8.37 17.85 -10.81
CA HIS A 167 8.60 18.54 -9.53
C HIS A 167 10.08 18.84 -9.22
N GLY A 168 10.96 18.86 -10.23
CA GLY A 168 12.38 19.21 -10.09
C GLY A 168 13.32 18.19 -10.75
N THR A 169 14.59 18.23 -10.36
CA THR A 169 15.68 17.40 -10.91
C THR A 169 16.06 16.26 -9.97
N ALA A 170 16.91 15.33 -10.44
CA ALA A 170 17.46 14.25 -9.61
C ALA A 170 18.22 14.78 -8.38
N GLU A 171 18.90 15.91 -8.51
CA GLU A 171 19.64 16.56 -7.45
C GLU A 171 18.71 17.10 -6.36
N ASP A 172 17.54 17.60 -6.73
CA ASP A 172 16.52 18.07 -5.78
C ASP A 172 15.96 16.91 -4.95
N VAL A 173 15.81 15.73 -5.56
CA VAL A 173 15.41 14.50 -4.86
C VAL A 173 16.48 14.05 -3.88
N GLU A 174 17.76 14.03 -4.28
CA GLU A 174 18.86 13.72 -3.35
C GLU A 174 18.98 14.75 -2.22
N ARG A 175 18.78 16.04 -2.51
CA ARG A 175 18.80 17.09 -1.48
C ARG A 175 17.66 16.89 -0.47
N ALA A 176 16.45 16.61 -0.95
CA ALA A 176 15.31 16.31 -0.09
C ALA A 176 15.52 15.03 0.75
N TRP A 177 16.14 14.01 0.16
CA TRP A 177 16.46 12.75 0.83
C TRP A 177 17.49 12.91 1.96
N ARG A 178 18.46 13.81 1.79
CA ARG A 178 19.54 14.07 2.76
C ARG A 178 19.15 14.93 3.96
N VAL A 179 17.88 15.34 4.09
CA VAL A 179 17.43 16.10 5.25
C VAL A 179 17.30 15.16 6.45
N SER A 180 18.13 15.37 7.47
CA SER A 180 18.03 14.63 8.72
C SER A 180 16.82 15.08 9.54
N SER A 181 16.17 14.12 10.20
CA SER A 181 15.05 14.39 11.10
C SER A 181 15.16 13.47 12.32
N ASN A 182 14.98 14.04 13.51
CA ASN A 182 14.93 13.28 14.76
C ASN A 182 13.63 12.45 14.89
N LYS A 183 12.62 12.75 14.08
CA LYS A 183 11.34 12.03 13.99
C LYS A 183 11.17 11.39 12.62
N TYR A 184 10.25 10.45 12.51
CA TYR A 184 9.83 9.92 11.22
C TYR A 184 9.42 11.07 10.28
N PRO A 185 10.06 11.23 9.10
CA PRO A 185 9.99 12.48 8.37
C PRO A 185 8.76 12.61 7.48
N LEU A 186 8.05 11.52 7.16
CA LEU A 186 6.85 11.56 6.33
C LEU A 186 5.62 12.01 7.12
N LEU A 187 4.75 12.77 6.46
CA LEU A 187 3.43 13.14 6.97
C LEU A 187 2.41 12.02 6.67
N LEU A 188 1.30 11.98 7.42
CA LEU A 188 0.26 10.95 7.27
C LEU A 188 -0.32 10.87 5.83
N ASN A 189 -0.52 12.02 5.17
CA ASN A 189 -0.97 12.06 3.77
C ASN A 189 0.09 11.49 2.80
N GLU A 190 1.37 11.70 3.07
CA GLU A 190 2.49 11.16 2.29
C GLU A 190 2.59 9.64 2.48
N GLU A 191 2.40 9.16 3.71
CA GLU A 191 2.31 7.71 4.01
C GLU A 191 1.14 7.06 3.29
N GLU A 192 -0.05 7.68 3.32
CA GLU A 192 -1.22 7.16 2.60
C GLU A 192 -1.01 7.13 1.08
N LEU A 193 -0.35 8.15 0.54
CA LEU A 193 -0.01 8.20 -0.89
C LEU A 193 0.98 7.07 -1.25
N LEU A 194 2.03 6.87 -0.47
CA LEU A 194 2.96 5.77 -0.67
C LEU A 194 2.28 4.40 -0.50
N GLY A 195 1.33 4.28 0.43
CA GLY A 195 0.47 3.11 0.58
C GLY A 195 -0.37 2.84 -0.67
N GLN A 196 -0.95 3.87 -1.29
CA GLN A 196 -1.66 3.76 -2.57
C GLN A 196 -0.74 3.30 -3.70
N VAL A 197 0.48 3.84 -3.76
CA VAL A 197 1.49 3.47 -4.76
C VAL A 197 1.89 1.99 -4.62
N ILE A 198 2.17 1.51 -3.41
CA ILE A 198 2.48 0.11 -3.14
C ILE A 198 1.26 -0.78 -3.45
N CYS A 199 0.06 -0.33 -3.07
CA CYS A 199 -1.20 -1.02 -3.37
C CYS A 199 -1.41 -1.24 -4.87
N ALA A 200 -1.12 -0.23 -5.70
CA ALA A 200 -1.24 -0.35 -7.15
C ALA A 200 -0.29 -1.40 -7.74
N SER A 201 0.91 -1.52 -7.17
CA SER A 201 1.95 -2.45 -7.63
C SER A 201 1.75 -3.89 -7.21
N TRP A 202 1.16 -4.13 -6.03
CA TRP A 202 0.87 -5.46 -5.48
C TRP A 202 -0.63 -5.73 -5.38
N ALA A 203 -1.40 -5.19 -6.33
CA ALA A 203 -2.85 -5.33 -6.40
C ALA A 203 -3.36 -6.79 -6.38
N ASP A 204 -2.55 -7.75 -6.83
CA ASP A 204 -2.85 -9.17 -6.87
C ASP A 204 -2.43 -9.93 -5.59
N ARG A 205 -1.72 -9.28 -4.66
CA ARG A 205 -1.22 -9.85 -3.39
C ARG A 205 -1.86 -9.13 -2.21
N VAL A 206 -3.17 -9.26 -2.12
CA VAL A 206 -3.99 -8.65 -1.06
C VAL A 206 -4.40 -9.72 -0.05
N ALA A 207 -4.44 -9.35 1.22
CA ALA A 207 -4.97 -10.19 2.28
C ALA A 207 -5.96 -9.42 3.16
N LYS A 208 -7.08 -10.07 3.51
CA LYS A 208 -8.12 -9.55 4.40
C LYS A 208 -7.96 -10.14 5.80
N HIS A 209 -8.03 -9.32 6.82
CA HIS A 209 -7.97 -9.74 8.21
C HIS A 209 -9.21 -10.55 8.59
N VAL A 210 -8.99 -11.75 9.14
CA VAL A 210 -10.07 -12.63 9.58
C VAL A 210 -10.34 -12.33 11.05
N ARG A 211 -11.37 -11.52 11.32
CA ARG A 211 -11.87 -11.32 12.69
C ARG A 211 -12.41 -12.66 13.20
N ARG A 212 -11.95 -13.11 14.38
CA ARG A 212 -12.50 -14.31 15.04
C ARG A 212 -13.96 -14.05 15.37
N VAL A 213 -14.88 -14.54 14.55
CA VAL A 213 -16.31 -14.50 14.90
C VAL A 213 -16.73 -15.80 15.59
N LEU A 214 -16.18 -16.96 15.24
CA LEU A 214 -16.42 -18.23 15.96
C LEU A 214 -15.16 -19.11 15.85
N ALA A 215 -14.44 -19.30 16.96
CA ALA A 215 -13.33 -20.27 16.97
C ALA A 215 -13.93 -21.67 17.19
N SER A 216 -13.74 -22.56 16.21
CA SER A 216 -13.75 -23.99 16.44
C SER A 216 -12.74 -24.33 17.53
N GLU A 217 -13.19 -25.12 18.51
CA GLU A 217 -12.38 -25.56 19.64
C GLU A 217 -11.14 -26.32 19.16
N GLY A 218 -9.95 -25.83 19.52
CA GLY A 218 -8.69 -26.58 19.33
C GLY A 218 -7.47 -25.75 18.93
N ASP A 219 -7.64 -24.52 18.43
CA ASP A 219 -6.48 -23.76 17.95
C ASP A 219 -5.79 -23.03 19.10
N ILE A 220 -4.70 -23.64 19.58
CA ILE A 220 -3.72 -23.10 20.54
C ILE A 220 -3.55 -21.59 20.28
N LYS A 221 -3.55 -20.81 21.37
CA LYS A 221 -3.45 -19.34 21.47
C LYS A 221 -2.23 -18.76 20.71
N VAL A 222 -2.18 -18.86 19.39
CA VAL A 222 -1.19 -18.18 18.56
C VAL A 222 -1.66 -16.73 18.45
N ASN A 223 -1.06 -15.86 19.25
CA ASN A 223 -1.31 -14.41 19.27
C ASN A 223 -0.74 -13.73 18.00
N ALA A 224 -0.95 -14.31 16.82
CA ALA A 224 -0.53 -13.78 15.53
C ALA A 224 -1.79 -13.52 14.70
N SER A 225 -1.85 -12.34 14.09
CA SER A 225 -3.00 -11.91 13.29
C SER A 225 -3.17 -12.82 12.08
N ARG A 226 -4.40 -13.33 11.89
CA ARG A 226 -4.75 -14.27 10.84
C ARG A 226 -5.41 -13.52 9.68
N TYR A 227 -4.98 -13.83 8.47
CA TYR A 227 -5.44 -13.20 7.25
C TYR A 227 -5.86 -14.28 6.23
N GLN A 228 -6.77 -13.89 5.35
CA GLN A 228 -7.15 -14.64 4.14
C GLN A 228 -6.50 -13.94 2.95
N ALA A 229 -5.56 -14.61 2.28
CA ALA A 229 -4.88 -14.06 1.11
C ALA A 229 -5.62 -14.43 -0.18
N TRP A 230 -5.57 -13.55 -1.17
CA TRP A 230 -6.35 -13.64 -2.41
C TRP A 230 -6.24 -14.98 -3.15
N MET A 231 -5.03 -15.53 -3.37
CA MET A 231 -4.82 -16.78 -4.12
C MET A 231 -4.57 -18.00 -3.21
N VAL A 232 -4.75 -17.87 -1.89
CA VAL A 232 -4.33 -18.89 -0.93
C VAL A 232 -5.53 -19.40 -0.15
N LYS A 233 -5.82 -20.69 -0.28
CA LYS A 233 -6.95 -21.34 0.41
C LYS A 233 -6.74 -21.42 1.92
N GLU A 234 -5.52 -21.66 2.35
CA GLU A 234 -5.15 -21.74 3.75
C GLU A 234 -4.98 -20.35 4.40
N PRO A 235 -5.19 -20.23 5.71
CA PRO A 235 -4.95 -18.98 6.42
C PRO A 235 -3.47 -18.60 6.40
N VAL A 236 -3.19 -17.33 6.15
CA VAL A 236 -1.85 -16.76 6.24
C VAL A 236 -1.69 -15.93 7.51
N PHE A 237 -0.47 -15.83 8.01
CA PHE A 237 -0.20 -15.21 9.31
C PHE A 237 0.72 -14.01 9.17
N LEU A 238 0.40 -12.92 9.86
CA LEU A 238 1.30 -11.77 9.95
C LEU A 238 2.26 -11.98 11.13
N HIS A 239 3.56 -11.95 10.85
CA HIS A 239 4.57 -12.17 11.89
C HIS A 239 4.62 -10.98 12.87
N ARG A 240 4.77 -11.24 14.18
CA ARG A 240 4.77 -10.20 15.22
C ARG A 240 5.88 -9.14 15.10
N ARG A 241 6.94 -9.44 14.33
CA ARG A 241 8.02 -8.46 14.06
C ARG A 241 7.69 -7.51 12.90
N SER A 242 6.63 -7.77 12.13
CA SER A 242 6.10 -6.78 11.19
C SER A 242 5.66 -5.54 11.97
N SER A 243 6.01 -4.37 11.44
CA SER A 243 5.60 -3.08 11.97
C SER A 243 4.07 -2.91 11.93
N VAL A 244 3.44 -3.48 10.89
CA VAL A 244 2.00 -3.50 10.64
C VAL A 244 1.24 -4.45 11.56
N ALA A 245 1.93 -5.40 12.22
CA ALA A 245 1.27 -6.34 13.12
C ALA A 245 0.58 -5.66 14.32
N LYS A 246 1.05 -4.47 14.71
CA LYS A 246 0.46 -3.68 15.80
C LYS A 246 -0.86 -3.01 15.40
N SER A 247 -0.97 -2.52 14.17
CA SER A 247 -2.17 -1.87 13.66
C SER A 247 -3.24 -2.87 13.23
N ALA A 248 -2.84 -4.09 12.86
CA ALA A 248 -3.73 -5.18 12.43
C ALA A 248 -4.81 -4.71 11.45
N PRO A 249 -4.40 -4.12 10.30
CA PRO A 249 -5.32 -3.50 9.36
C PRO A 249 -6.28 -4.52 8.75
N GLU A 250 -7.46 -4.06 8.37
CA GLU A 250 -8.48 -4.92 7.74
C GLU A 250 -8.00 -5.48 6.40
N PHE A 251 -7.33 -4.66 5.60
CA PHE A 251 -6.72 -5.08 4.35
C PHE A 251 -5.25 -4.69 4.34
N LEU A 252 -4.42 -5.58 3.79
CA LEU A 252 -3.03 -5.29 3.52
C LEU A 252 -2.62 -5.87 2.16
N VAL A 253 -1.59 -5.29 1.57
CA VAL A 253 -0.82 -5.91 0.48
C VAL A 253 0.48 -6.44 1.03
N TYR A 254 1.03 -7.47 0.38
CA TYR A 254 2.27 -8.11 0.81
C TYR A 254 3.24 -8.35 -0.35
N SER A 255 4.53 -8.28 -0.05
CA SER A 255 5.58 -8.50 -1.04
C SER A 255 5.71 -9.98 -1.38
N GLU A 256 5.68 -10.86 -0.38
CA GLU A 256 5.87 -12.30 -0.54
C GLU A 256 5.22 -13.10 0.61
N LEU A 257 5.06 -14.40 0.39
CA LEU A 257 4.69 -15.36 1.43
C LEU A 257 5.86 -16.30 1.67
N LEU A 258 6.34 -16.35 2.92
CA LEU A 258 7.41 -17.26 3.31
C LEU A 258 6.80 -18.48 4.01
N TYR A 259 7.06 -19.65 3.45
CA TYR A 259 6.58 -20.91 4.00
C TYR A 259 7.57 -21.46 5.02
N THR A 260 7.11 -21.67 6.24
CA THR A 260 7.87 -22.39 7.27
C THR A 260 7.02 -23.57 7.76
N LYS A 261 6.49 -23.51 8.99
CA LYS A 261 5.43 -24.41 9.46
C LYS A 261 4.05 -23.99 8.97
N ARG A 262 3.91 -22.70 8.68
CA ARG A 262 2.69 -22.02 8.20
C ARG A 262 3.12 -20.90 7.23
N PRO A 263 2.26 -20.46 6.30
CA PRO A 263 2.58 -19.34 5.42
C PRO A 263 2.56 -18.02 6.19
N TYR A 264 3.67 -17.28 6.14
CA TYR A 264 3.79 -15.96 6.76
C TYR A 264 3.87 -14.84 5.73
N ILE A 265 3.11 -13.78 5.99
CA ILE A 265 3.15 -12.54 5.23
C ILE A 265 4.46 -11.80 5.49
N HIS A 266 5.15 -11.42 4.42
CA HIS A 266 6.33 -10.57 4.43
C HIS A 266 6.11 -9.30 3.59
N GLY A 267 6.75 -8.19 4.00
CA GLY A 267 6.63 -6.90 3.34
C GLY A 267 5.21 -6.34 3.35
N ALA A 268 4.54 -6.39 4.51
CA ALA A 268 3.15 -5.95 4.64
C ALA A 268 3.01 -4.43 4.52
N THR A 269 1.97 -3.97 3.85
CA THR A 269 1.53 -2.56 3.81
C THR A 269 0.02 -2.50 3.96
N SER A 270 -0.45 -1.73 4.93
CA SER A 270 -1.88 -1.46 5.18
C SER A 270 -2.51 -0.75 3.98
N VAL A 271 -3.71 -1.19 3.57
CA VAL A 271 -4.44 -0.58 2.46
C VAL A 271 -5.91 -0.36 2.81
N LYS A 272 -6.52 0.65 2.19
CA LYS A 272 -7.97 0.94 2.29
C LYS A 272 -8.72 0.28 1.12
N SER A 273 -10.00 -0.05 1.33
CA SER A 273 -10.88 -0.62 0.29
C SER A 273 -10.94 0.25 -0.96
N ASP A 274 -11.05 1.57 -0.79
CA ASP A 274 -11.19 2.51 -1.91
C ASP A 274 -9.95 2.53 -2.82
N TRP A 275 -8.78 2.25 -2.25
CA TRP A 275 -7.54 2.14 -3.01
C TRP A 275 -7.52 0.89 -3.87
N LEU A 276 -8.04 -0.22 -3.35
CA LEU A 276 -8.19 -1.47 -4.11
C LEU A 276 -9.16 -1.26 -5.27
N VAL A 277 -10.30 -0.61 -5.04
CA VAL A 277 -11.25 -0.31 -6.13
C VAL A 277 -10.61 0.56 -7.21
N LYS A 278 -9.89 1.60 -6.80
CA LYS A 278 -9.24 2.57 -7.71
C LYS A 278 -8.09 1.97 -8.51
N TYR A 279 -7.17 1.25 -7.86
CA TYR A 279 -5.93 0.79 -8.49
C TYR A 279 -5.97 -0.68 -8.95
N ALA A 280 -6.92 -1.46 -8.44
CA ALA A 280 -7.13 -2.87 -8.77
C ALA A 280 -8.53 -3.11 -9.37
N GLY A 281 -9.07 -2.14 -10.12
CA GLY A 281 -10.40 -2.23 -10.72
C GLY A 281 -10.60 -3.47 -11.62
N SER A 282 -9.55 -3.96 -12.29
CA SER A 282 -9.60 -5.20 -13.09
C SER A 282 -9.79 -6.48 -12.26
N LEU A 283 -9.54 -6.39 -10.96
CA LEU A 283 -9.71 -7.46 -9.97
C LEU A 283 -11.03 -7.28 -9.17
N CYS A 284 -11.78 -6.22 -9.46
CA CYS A 284 -13.09 -5.95 -8.88
C CYS A 284 -14.19 -6.37 -9.86
N THR A 285 -15.27 -6.89 -9.31
CA THR A 285 -16.57 -6.98 -9.97
C THR A 285 -17.51 -5.97 -9.31
N PHE A 286 -18.38 -5.34 -10.09
CA PHE A 286 -19.28 -4.30 -9.59
C PHE A 286 -20.72 -4.77 -9.74
N SER A 287 -21.55 -4.44 -8.75
CA SER A 287 -23.00 -4.63 -8.85
C SER A 287 -23.61 -3.78 -9.95
N ALA A 288 -24.87 -4.02 -10.28
CA ALA A 288 -25.66 -3.05 -11.04
C ALA A 288 -25.70 -1.70 -10.29
N PRO A 289 -25.82 -0.56 -11.00
CA PRO A 289 -26.02 0.75 -10.40
C PRO A 289 -27.20 0.74 -9.44
N LEU A 290 -26.99 1.24 -8.23
CA LEU A 290 -28.04 1.35 -7.23
C LEU A 290 -28.97 2.51 -7.55
N THR A 291 -30.25 2.30 -7.28
CA THR A 291 -31.28 3.35 -7.33
C THR A 291 -31.33 4.18 -6.05
N ASP A 292 -30.91 3.57 -4.94
CA ASP A 292 -30.74 4.21 -3.63
C ASP A 292 -29.41 3.74 -3.00
N PRO A 293 -28.44 4.64 -2.73
CA PRO A 293 -28.48 6.10 -2.92
C PRO A 293 -28.54 6.55 -4.39
N LYS A 294 -29.12 7.73 -4.62
CA LYS A 294 -29.26 8.32 -5.95
C LYS A 294 -27.90 8.68 -6.58
N PRO A 295 -27.80 8.65 -7.93
CA PRO A 295 -26.63 9.14 -8.62
C PRO A 295 -26.42 10.63 -8.37
N TYR A 296 -25.18 11.10 -8.49
CA TYR A 296 -24.79 12.45 -8.11
C TYR A 296 -23.78 13.05 -9.11
N TYR A 297 -23.70 14.37 -9.12
CA TYR A 297 -22.72 15.15 -9.86
C TYR A 297 -21.59 15.57 -8.93
N ASP A 298 -20.35 15.41 -9.36
CA ASP A 298 -19.17 15.94 -8.68
C ASP A 298 -18.67 17.22 -9.38
N PRO A 299 -18.78 18.39 -8.74
CA PRO A 299 -18.32 19.65 -9.31
C PRO A 299 -16.81 19.75 -9.55
N LEU A 300 -16.00 18.97 -8.84
CA LEU A 300 -14.54 19.05 -8.96
C LEU A 300 -14.03 18.36 -10.22
N THR A 301 -14.64 17.24 -10.58
CA THR A 301 -14.29 16.46 -11.77
C THR A 301 -15.17 16.76 -12.97
N ASP A 302 -16.26 17.52 -12.77
CA ASP A 302 -17.29 17.79 -13.76
C ASP A 302 -17.88 16.50 -14.37
N GLN A 303 -18.11 15.50 -13.52
CA GLN A 303 -18.55 14.17 -13.91
C GLN A 303 -19.74 13.67 -13.08
N LEU A 304 -20.52 12.78 -13.68
CA LEU A 304 -21.67 12.14 -13.07
C LEU A 304 -21.33 10.74 -12.61
N PHE A 305 -21.74 10.42 -11.39
CA PHE A 305 -21.44 9.18 -10.71
C PHE A 305 -22.72 8.43 -10.33
N CYS A 306 -22.66 7.10 -10.40
CA CYS A 306 -23.64 6.22 -9.79
C CYS A 306 -22.99 5.36 -8.71
N TRP A 307 -23.79 4.92 -7.74
CA TRP A 307 -23.31 4.09 -6.64
C TRP A 307 -23.37 2.62 -7.01
N VAL A 308 -22.28 1.90 -6.73
CA VAL A 308 -22.18 0.45 -6.89
C VAL A 308 -21.58 -0.18 -5.64
N ILE A 309 -21.83 -1.47 -5.46
CA ILE A 309 -21.17 -2.29 -4.44
C ILE A 309 -20.05 -3.07 -5.13
N PRO A 310 -18.77 -2.77 -4.83
CA PRO A 310 -17.66 -3.53 -5.35
C PRO A 310 -17.50 -4.85 -4.59
N THR A 311 -17.19 -5.91 -5.33
CA THR A 311 -16.70 -7.18 -4.80
C THR A 311 -15.30 -7.45 -5.32
N PHE A 312 -14.41 -7.88 -4.43
CA PHE A 312 -13.00 -8.09 -4.76
C PHE A 312 -12.64 -9.57 -4.70
N GLY A 313 -12.23 -10.08 -5.86
CA GLY A 313 -11.55 -11.37 -5.98
C GLY A 313 -12.33 -12.64 -5.78
N PRO A 314 -11.60 -13.78 -5.74
CA PRO A 314 -12.20 -15.10 -5.72
C PRO A 314 -12.98 -15.36 -4.43
N HIS A 315 -12.63 -14.66 -3.35
CA HIS A 315 -13.34 -14.70 -2.08
C HIS A 315 -14.53 -13.73 -2.00
N LEU A 316 -14.81 -12.99 -3.09
CA LEU A 316 -15.94 -12.06 -3.21
C LEU A 316 -16.05 -11.09 -2.03
N TRP A 317 -14.92 -10.52 -1.61
CA TRP A 317 -14.91 -9.58 -0.49
C TRP A 317 -15.70 -8.34 -0.88
N GLN A 318 -16.86 -8.15 -0.26
CA GLN A 318 -17.68 -6.96 -0.45
C GLN A 318 -17.02 -5.75 0.19
N PHE A 319 -16.96 -4.66 -0.56
CA PHE A 319 -16.49 -3.35 -0.13
C PHE A 319 -17.66 -2.38 0.07
N PRO A 320 -17.42 -1.25 0.77
CA PRO A 320 -18.41 -0.18 0.90
C PRO A 320 -18.83 0.40 -0.45
N LEU A 321 -19.93 1.17 -0.43
CA LEU A 321 -20.45 1.87 -1.60
C LEU A 321 -19.37 2.73 -2.28
N HIS A 322 -19.22 2.55 -3.58
CA HIS A 322 -18.25 3.27 -4.39
C HIS A 322 -18.93 3.99 -5.54
N GLY A 323 -18.56 5.24 -5.77
CA GLY A 323 -19.03 6.01 -6.92
C GLY A 323 -18.23 5.67 -8.16
N ILE A 324 -18.89 5.26 -9.24
CA ILE A 324 -18.25 5.05 -10.56
C ILE A 324 -18.83 6.04 -11.58
N PRO A 325 -18.01 6.54 -12.53
CA PRO A 325 -18.51 7.43 -13.56
C PRO A 325 -19.49 6.70 -14.48
N ILE A 326 -20.60 7.36 -14.79
CA ILE A 326 -21.64 6.82 -15.67
C ILE A 326 -21.13 6.81 -17.12
N LYS A 327 -21.10 5.62 -17.73
CA LYS A 327 -20.66 5.43 -19.12
C LYS A 327 -21.78 5.46 -20.15
N ASP A 328 -23.00 5.08 -19.74
CA ASP A 328 -24.15 5.04 -20.64
C ASP A 328 -24.65 6.47 -20.91
N ASP A 329 -24.71 6.86 -22.18
CA ASP A 329 -25.05 8.22 -22.58
C ASP A 329 -26.47 8.62 -22.19
N VAL A 330 -27.43 7.71 -22.36
CA VAL A 330 -28.85 7.98 -22.05
C VAL A 330 -29.03 8.19 -20.55
N HIS A 331 -28.48 7.27 -19.75
CA HIS A 331 -28.50 7.40 -18.29
C HIS A 331 -27.72 8.64 -17.82
N ARG A 332 -26.60 8.97 -18.46
CA ARG A 332 -25.80 10.15 -18.15
C ARG A 332 -26.60 11.44 -18.37
N VAL A 333 -27.30 11.57 -19.49
CA VAL A 333 -28.16 12.74 -19.76
C VAL A 333 -29.29 12.84 -18.73
N ALA A 334 -29.94 11.72 -18.38
CA ALA A 334 -30.99 11.71 -17.37
C ALA A 334 -30.49 12.15 -15.98
N VAL A 335 -29.33 11.66 -15.57
CA VAL A 335 -28.69 12.04 -14.30
C VAL A 335 -28.19 13.49 -14.34
N PHE A 336 -27.75 13.97 -15.49
CA PHE A 336 -27.33 15.37 -15.67
C PHE A 336 -28.52 16.31 -15.51
N ALA A 337 -29.61 16.02 -16.22
CA ALA A 337 -30.86 16.78 -16.13
C ALA A 337 -31.38 16.81 -14.68
N PHE A 338 -31.36 15.66 -13.99
CA PHE A 338 -31.68 15.59 -12.56
C PHE A 338 -30.77 16.52 -11.73
N SER A 339 -29.45 16.42 -11.91
CA SER A 339 -28.47 17.18 -11.14
C SER A 339 -28.51 18.70 -11.44
N LEU A 340 -28.84 19.06 -12.68
CA LEU A 340 -29.03 20.43 -13.14
C LEU A 340 -30.25 21.05 -12.44
N LEU A 341 -31.40 20.36 -12.48
CA LEU A 341 -32.65 20.85 -11.89
C LEU A 341 -32.62 20.86 -10.36
N GLU A 342 -31.88 19.95 -9.73
CA GLU A 342 -31.60 20.02 -8.29
C GLU A 342 -30.65 21.19 -7.92
N GLY A 343 -30.00 21.82 -8.92
CA GLY A 343 -29.06 22.91 -8.72
C GLY A 343 -27.72 22.47 -8.14
N HIS A 344 -27.30 21.23 -8.44
CA HIS A 344 -25.95 20.75 -8.16
C HIS A 344 -24.95 21.24 -9.22
N VAL A 345 -25.37 21.28 -10.49
CA VAL A 345 -24.57 21.82 -11.60
C VAL A 345 -24.60 23.35 -11.62
N LEU A 346 -25.80 23.93 -11.57
CA LEU A 346 -26.02 25.38 -11.53
C LEU A 346 -26.68 25.80 -10.21
N PRO A 347 -25.94 26.36 -9.24
CA PRO A 347 -26.47 26.72 -7.93
C PRO A 347 -27.64 27.71 -7.96
N CYS A 348 -27.75 28.53 -9.01
CA CYS A 348 -28.85 29.47 -9.20
C CYS A 348 -30.22 28.78 -9.30
N LEU A 349 -30.26 27.51 -9.74
CA LEU A 349 -31.51 26.76 -9.89
C LEU A 349 -32.10 26.28 -8.55
N ARG A 350 -31.34 26.32 -7.46
CA ARG A 350 -31.82 25.91 -6.13
C ARG A 350 -32.98 26.78 -5.63
N SER A 351 -33.01 28.06 -5.98
CA SER A 351 -34.08 28.99 -5.58
C SER A 351 -35.40 28.67 -6.29
N VAL A 352 -35.34 28.26 -7.56
CA VAL A 352 -36.51 27.95 -8.38
C VAL A 352 -37.05 26.53 -8.19
N ARG A 353 -36.29 25.64 -7.53
CA ARG A 353 -36.68 24.24 -7.24
C ARG A 353 -38.07 24.11 -6.63
N LYS A 354 -38.45 25.02 -5.73
CA LYS A 354 -39.76 25.02 -5.05
C LYS A 354 -40.93 25.33 -5.98
N PHE A 355 -40.65 25.97 -7.11
CA PHE A 355 -41.65 26.38 -8.11
C PHE A 355 -41.72 25.42 -9.30
N MET A 356 -40.93 24.34 -9.30
CA MET A 356 -40.97 23.34 -10.37
C MET A 356 -42.25 22.52 -10.31
N ALA A 357 -42.85 22.27 -11.47
CA ALA A 357 -44.13 21.55 -11.59
C ALA A 357 -44.07 20.08 -11.13
N ALA A 358 -42.87 19.49 -11.05
CA ALA A 358 -42.62 18.15 -10.54
C ALA A 358 -41.27 18.08 -9.85
N SER A 359 -41.09 17.10 -8.95
CA SER A 359 -39.80 16.85 -8.32
C SER A 359 -38.77 16.40 -9.36
N PRO A 360 -37.54 16.97 -9.41
CA PRO A 360 -36.50 16.56 -10.35
C PRO A 360 -36.21 15.06 -10.35
N GLY A 361 -36.38 14.39 -9.20
CA GLY A 361 -36.17 12.96 -9.06
C GLY A 361 -37.10 12.09 -9.91
N SER A 362 -38.19 12.64 -10.46
CA SER A 362 -39.05 11.90 -11.38
C SER A 362 -38.33 11.51 -12.66
N ILE A 363 -37.34 12.29 -13.12
CA ILE A 363 -36.59 12.06 -14.37
C ILE A 363 -35.83 10.73 -14.36
N LEU A 364 -35.40 10.28 -13.19
CA LEU A 364 -34.61 9.05 -13.03
C LEU A 364 -35.45 7.77 -13.16
N ARG A 365 -36.78 7.86 -13.21
CA ARG A 365 -37.67 6.71 -13.39
C ARG A 365 -37.77 6.35 -14.87
N LEU A 366 -37.78 5.05 -15.18
CA LEU A 366 -37.92 4.52 -16.54
C LEU A 366 -39.19 5.03 -17.25
N GLU A 367 -40.28 5.23 -16.49
CA GLU A 367 -41.58 5.73 -16.99
C GLU A 367 -41.58 7.22 -17.30
N ALA A 368 -40.54 7.96 -16.90
CA ALA A 368 -40.51 9.42 -17.02
C ALA A 368 -40.33 9.90 -18.45
N SER A 369 -39.71 9.10 -19.32
CA SER A 369 -39.52 9.39 -20.75
C SER A 369 -40.84 9.60 -21.51
N GLY A 370 -41.94 9.02 -21.01
CA GLY A 370 -43.28 9.21 -21.57
C GLY A 370 -43.88 10.60 -21.31
N HIS A 371 -43.35 11.36 -20.34
CA HIS A 371 -43.80 12.74 -20.12
C HIS A 371 -43.15 13.68 -21.13
N ARG A 372 -43.95 14.39 -21.94
CA ARG A 372 -43.47 15.34 -22.97
C ARG A 372 -42.42 16.33 -22.46
N ARG A 373 -42.54 16.80 -21.22
CA ARG A 373 -41.59 17.72 -20.57
C ARG A 373 -40.22 17.09 -20.32
N VAL A 374 -40.19 15.82 -19.90
CA VAL A 374 -38.96 15.07 -19.63
C VAL A 374 -38.35 14.62 -20.95
N GLY A 375 -39.16 14.10 -21.88
CA GLY A 375 -38.71 13.73 -23.23
C GLY A 375 -37.99 14.88 -23.92
N ASN A 376 -38.61 16.06 -23.99
CA ASN A 376 -37.99 17.25 -24.59
C ASN A 376 -36.64 17.62 -23.94
N LEU A 377 -36.53 17.49 -22.61
CA LEU A 377 -35.32 17.84 -21.87
C LEU A 377 -34.18 16.83 -22.13
N LEU A 378 -34.50 15.56 -22.36
CA LEU A 378 -33.51 14.49 -22.58
C LEU A 378 -33.09 14.35 -24.05
N THR A 379 -33.89 14.86 -24.99
CA THR A 379 -33.61 14.80 -26.45
C THR A 379 -33.05 16.11 -27.03
N SER A 380 -32.93 17.16 -26.22
CA SER A 380 -32.30 18.44 -26.61
C SER A 380 -30.79 18.34 -26.46
#